data_AF-A0A0L8VRH3-F1
#
_entry.id   AF-A0A0L8VRH3-F1
#
_cell.length_a   1.000
_cell.length_b   1.000
_cell.length_c   1.000
_cell.angle_alpha   90.00
_cell.angle_beta   90.00
_cell.angle_gamma   90.00
#
_symmetry.space_group_name_H-M   'P 1'
#
loop_
_entity.id
_entity.type
_entity.pdbx_description
1 polymer ?
#
loop_
_entity_poly.entity_id
_entity_poly.type
_entity_poly.pdbx_seq_one_letter_code
_entity_poly.pdbx_strand_id
1 'polypeptide(L)'
;MENLGDKLSISQVYHLAQEYRDHAYSIANKIGSEEELKQYYGLMNMSIQMFQLLKTKCTLSVLEDSKVTFEMVELLIQETYNFDLAELYISSLKERLQTHQSDTDLVEEIMRCEFLLLHDLPLMRDSKFHYKIALRNCNELVQYMVNLQDELYQNWASVFQYVGVMLCIKLKQHRRVKTSFHGLLSQCREKSQWKWFLNLCYVNYLLNERFPIPEDALQELRSTELHTVGPELYAWKLALEMVIQLCKDGNITDHLNEFKNFFDTNKQSLVTNEGKGCVIKIMPRIALKVELPMIFHYKELKNILLLLQSVSYIVNCYDEKGNFSRKFLPKVYSTTQKLIKNIAAGGVSMNELDSRIQTYKSILEFCEFYKVWEQTLLKGAVVTTESPKLGPSPGYVRLLQAMKVQFEGGGAVEEYTRLAQSGGTSSEVKMISLLNCYTVQAARVSRCSGDKQGELVEQCNKVWLQVEKLLQETDLQFNPIWECTVTILWLFSHFEPFSWNPLPCSDKQRAEYVSKLREFYSSNKFVAGEAVADNRFKLKKALLLQILVNYLGGRMLEHDLGEIYAISAKCFDMCRQQGGMRKVQYVIGIWHLMNCTVAMRGKDVALTNAKLEALVKQITSVQQ
;
A
#
# COMPACT_ATOMS: atom_id res chain seq x y z
N MET A 1 1.77 -30.04 55.71
CA MET A 1 2.99 -29.95 54.89
C MET A 1 3.50 -28.52 55.01
N GLU A 2 4.60 -28.31 55.72
CA GLU A 2 5.33 -27.03 55.68
C GLU A 2 5.98 -26.94 54.30
N ASN A 3 5.40 -26.13 53.41
CA ASN A 3 5.97 -25.93 52.08
C ASN A 3 7.20 -25.01 52.22
N LEU A 4 8.37 -25.51 51.81
CA LEU A 4 9.64 -24.78 51.73
C LEU A 4 9.55 -23.64 50.70
N GLY A 5 8.98 -22.49 51.09
CA GLY A 5 8.77 -21.34 50.19
C GLY A 5 10.07 -20.74 49.63
N ASP A 6 11.19 -20.87 50.33
CA ASP A 6 12.46 -20.21 49.96
C ASP A 6 13.49 -21.14 49.28
N LYS A 7 13.21 -22.46 49.18
CA LYS A 7 14.10 -23.44 48.53
C LYS A 7 13.30 -24.31 47.56
N LEU A 8 13.19 -23.84 46.32
CA LEU A 8 12.49 -24.51 45.23
C LEU A 8 13.44 -25.37 44.38
N SER A 9 12.91 -26.41 43.73
CA SER A 9 13.67 -27.17 42.73
C SER A 9 13.92 -26.33 41.47
N ILE A 10 14.96 -26.68 40.69
CA ILE A 10 15.28 -26.01 39.42
C ILE A 10 14.07 -26.04 38.46
N SER A 11 13.38 -27.17 38.38
CA SER A 11 12.18 -27.32 37.54
C SER A 11 11.01 -26.45 38.01
N GLN A 12 10.81 -26.29 39.31
CA GLN A 12 9.76 -25.42 39.85
C GLN A 12 10.03 -23.95 39.50
N VAL A 13 11.28 -23.49 39.62
CA VAL A 13 11.66 -22.12 39.24
C VAL A 13 11.43 -21.88 37.74
N TYR A 14 11.82 -22.84 36.89
CA TYR A 14 11.58 -22.76 35.45
C TYR A 14 10.08 -22.71 35.12
N HIS A 15 9.27 -23.59 35.73
CA HIS A 15 7.82 -23.59 35.49
C HIS A 15 7.12 -22.36 36.04
N LEU A 16 7.56 -21.78 37.16
CA LEU A 16 7.04 -20.50 37.66
C LEU A 16 7.34 -19.36 36.68
N ALA A 17 8.53 -19.33 36.07
CA ALA A 17 8.84 -18.36 35.04
C ALA A 17 7.86 -18.46 33.85
N GLN A 18 7.56 -19.69 33.42
CA GLN A 18 6.58 -19.95 32.35
C GLN A 18 5.15 -19.58 32.78
N GLU A 19 4.74 -19.94 33.99
CA GLU A 19 3.40 -19.64 34.51
C GLU A 19 3.15 -18.14 34.61
N TYR A 20 4.11 -17.35 35.12
CA TYR A 20 3.98 -15.90 35.16
C TYR A 20 3.82 -15.30 33.76
N ARG A 21 4.64 -15.73 32.79
CA ARG A 21 4.54 -15.28 31.40
C ARG A 21 3.20 -15.67 30.78
N ASP A 22 2.84 -16.94 30.87
CA ASP A 22 1.65 -17.49 30.23
C ASP A 22 0.37 -16.90 30.86
N HIS A 23 0.40 -16.60 32.16
CA HIS A 23 -0.67 -15.86 32.82
C HIS A 23 -0.76 -14.41 32.32
N ALA A 24 0.36 -13.71 32.15
CA ALA A 24 0.39 -12.37 31.56
C ALA A 24 -0.20 -12.38 30.13
N TYR A 25 0.19 -13.34 29.30
CA TYR A 25 -0.38 -13.53 27.97
C TYR A 25 -1.88 -13.88 27.99
N SER A 26 -2.39 -14.51 29.05
CA SER A 26 -3.82 -14.81 29.17
C SER A 26 -4.69 -13.58 29.51
N ILE A 27 -4.09 -12.55 30.11
CA ILE A 27 -4.76 -11.31 30.50
C ILE A 27 -4.41 -10.11 29.60
N ALA A 28 -3.52 -10.30 28.62
CA ALA A 28 -3.01 -9.24 27.75
C ALA A 28 -4.11 -8.41 27.04
N ASN A 29 -5.27 -9.00 26.74
CA ASN A 29 -6.39 -8.30 26.10
C ASN A 29 -7.38 -7.63 27.08
N LYS A 30 -7.11 -7.67 28.38
CA LYS A 30 -8.00 -7.16 29.45
C LYS A 30 -7.51 -5.88 30.10
N ILE A 31 -6.37 -5.34 29.66
CA ILE A 31 -5.74 -4.17 30.26
C ILE A 31 -6.51 -2.92 29.83
N GLY A 32 -7.28 -2.34 30.75
CA GLY A 32 -8.06 -1.12 30.56
C GLY A 32 -7.62 0.05 31.44
N SER A 33 -6.66 -0.16 32.34
CA SER A 33 -6.19 0.82 33.31
C SER A 33 -4.68 0.73 33.57
N GLU A 34 -4.13 1.82 34.11
CA GLU A 34 -2.71 1.90 34.52
C GLU A 34 -2.33 0.85 35.58
N GLU A 35 -3.25 0.50 36.47
CA GLU A 35 -3.01 -0.50 37.50
C GLU A 35 -2.91 -1.91 36.90
N GLU A 36 -3.78 -2.26 35.97
CA GLU A 36 -3.71 -3.54 35.24
C GLU A 36 -2.45 -3.63 34.38
N LEU A 37 -1.97 -2.50 33.84
CA LEU A 37 -0.71 -2.43 33.11
C LEU A 37 0.48 -2.74 34.02
N LYS A 38 0.49 -2.19 35.24
CA LYS A 38 1.50 -2.53 36.27
C LYS A 38 1.45 -4.00 36.66
N GLN A 39 0.26 -4.58 36.79
CA GLN A 39 0.11 -6.01 37.09
C GLN A 39 0.66 -6.88 35.96
N TYR A 40 0.35 -6.56 34.71
CA TYR A 40 0.88 -7.26 33.54
C TYR A 40 2.42 -7.22 33.50
N TYR A 41 3.02 -6.05 33.60
CA TYR A 41 4.48 -5.93 33.62
C TYR A 41 5.11 -6.46 34.92
N GLY A 42 4.36 -6.52 36.02
CA GLY A 42 4.76 -7.21 37.25
C GLY A 42 4.97 -8.70 37.02
N LEU A 43 4.03 -9.37 36.33
CA LEU A 43 4.16 -10.78 35.95
C LEU A 43 5.36 -11.01 35.01
N MET A 44 5.52 -10.14 34.00
CA MET A 44 6.67 -10.23 33.08
C MET A 44 8.00 -10.03 33.80
N ASN A 45 8.08 -9.05 34.70
CA ASN A 45 9.27 -8.81 35.50
C ASN A 45 9.62 -10.03 36.37
N MET A 46 8.64 -10.67 37.01
CA MET A 46 8.87 -11.89 37.79
C MET A 46 9.39 -13.04 36.90
N SER A 47 8.80 -13.23 35.73
CA SER A 47 9.25 -14.25 34.76
C SER A 47 10.71 -14.03 34.32
N ILE A 48 11.06 -12.80 33.94
CA ILE A 48 12.43 -12.43 33.53
C ILE A 48 13.42 -12.66 34.68
N GLN A 49 13.09 -12.23 35.91
CA GLN A 49 13.95 -12.41 37.08
C GLN A 49 14.14 -13.89 37.45
N MET A 50 13.11 -14.72 37.30
CA MET A 50 13.23 -16.17 37.52
C MET A 50 14.15 -16.84 36.49
N PHE A 51 14.09 -16.45 35.21
CA PHE A 51 15.06 -16.93 34.22
C PHE A 51 16.49 -16.44 34.52
N GLN A 52 16.67 -15.20 34.99
CA GLN A 52 17.97 -14.69 35.45
C GLN A 52 18.50 -15.49 36.65
N LEU A 53 17.62 -15.89 37.57
CA LEU A 53 17.98 -16.69 38.74
C LEU A 53 18.55 -18.05 38.30
N LEU A 54 17.88 -18.73 37.37
CA LEU A 54 18.37 -19.99 36.79
C LEU A 54 19.75 -19.83 36.14
N LYS A 55 19.95 -18.76 35.36
CA LYS A 55 21.24 -18.51 34.68
C LYS A 55 22.39 -18.17 35.62
N THR A 56 22.12 -17.56 36.78
CA THR A 56 23.16 -17.03 37.67
C THR A 56 23.41 -17.86 38.92
N LYS A 57 22.42 -18.65 39.39
CA LYS A 57 22.50 -19.44 40.62
C LYS A 57 22.52 -20.95 40.39
N CYS A 58 22.32 -21.42 39.16
CA CYS A 58 22.35 -22.83 38.80
C CYS A 58 23.42 -23.11 37.74
N THR A 59 23.92 -24.35 37.71
CA THR A 59 24.81 -24.84 36.65
C THR A 59 23.95 -25.53 35.60
N LEU A 60 23.65 -24.84 34.51
CA LEU A 60 22.82 -25.36 33.41
C LEU A 60 23.68 -26.07 32.37
N SER A 61 23.17 -27.17 31.81
CA SER A 61 23.72 -27.77 30.58
C SER A 61 23.59 -26.82 29.39
N VAL A 62 24.26 -27.13 28.27
CA VAL A 62 24.22 -26.26 27.07
C VAL A 62 22.81 -26.14 26.48
N LEU A 63 22.01 -27.21 26.50
CA LEU A 63 20.63 -27.20 26.00
C LEU A 63 19.68 -26.45 26.95
N GLU A 64 19.86 -26.63 28.26
CA GLU A 64 19.08 -25.89 29.26
C GLU A 64 19.38 -24.39 29.20
N ASP A 65 20.66 -24.02 29.09
CA ASP A 65 21.06 -22.62 28.94
C ASP A 65 20.51 -22.00 27.66
N SER A 66 20.55 -22.72 26.53
CA SER A 66 19.91 -22.29 25.29
C SER A 66 18.42 -22.01 25.48
N LYS A 67 17.67 -22.99 26.00
CA LYS A 67 16.22 -22.87 26.13
C LYS A 67 15.81 -21.75 27.09
N VAL A 68 16.47 -21.65 28.24
CA VAL A 68 16.22 -20.61 29.25
C VAL A 68 16.57 -19.23 28.69
N THR A 69 17.74 -19.09 28.06
CA THR A 69 18.17 -17.80 27.49
C THR A 69 17.24 -17.34 26.39
N PHE A 70 16.82 -18.24 25.51
CA PHE A 70 15.92 -17.92 24.42
C PHE A 70 14.55 -17.45 24.91
N GLU A 71 13.94 -18.14 25.88
CA GLU A 71 12.66 -17.73 26.45
C GLU A 71 12.78 -16.38 27.20
N MET A 72 13.89 -16.17 27.92
CA MET A 72 14.14 -14.90 28.60
C MET A 72 14.33 -13.74 27.62
N VAL A 73 15.14 -13.94 26.58
CA VAL A 73 15.44 -12.91 25.59
C VAL A 73 14.22 -12.57 24.76
N GLU A 74 13.35 -13.54 24.47
CA GLU A 74 12.08 -13.29 23.79
C GLU A 74 11.21 -12.29 24.58
N LEU A 75 11.17 -12.41 25.91
CA LEU A 75 10.50 -11.43 26.77
C LEU A 75 11.22 -10.08 26.82
N LEU A 76 12.54 -10.06 26.90
CA LEU A 76 13.30 -8.80 26.86
C LEU A 76 13.04 -8.03 25.56
N ILE A 77 12.94 -8.74 24.43
CA ILE A 77 12.70 -8.15 23.12
C ILE A 77 11.26 -7.64 22.98
N GLN A 78 10.27 -8.41 23.45
CA GLN A 78 8.85 -8.09 23.25
C GLN A 78 8.27 -7.13 24.30
N GLU A 79 8.81 -7.13 25.52
CA GLU A 79 8.22 -6.42 26.67
C GLU A 79 9.06 -5.23 27.17
N THR A 80 10.32 -5.09 26.73
CA THR A 80 11.25 -4.09 27.28
C THR A 80 12.00 -3.31 26.21
N TYR A 81 12.73 -2.28 26.63
CA TYR A 81 13.69 -1.55 25.79
C TYR A 81 15.14 -1.95 26.08
N ASN A 82 15.36 -3.03 26.83
CA ASN A 82 16.70 -3.49 27.25
C ASN A 82 17.39 -4.32 26.14
N PHE A 83 17.42 -3.79 24.92
CA PHE A 83 17.97 -4.49 23.76
C PHE A 83 19.46 -4.80 23.89
N ASP A 84 20.25 -3.93 24.55
CA ASP A 84 21.67 -4.17 24.80
C ASP A 84 21.88 -5.36 25.74
N LEU A 85 21.00 -5.53 26.72
CA LEU A 85 21.02 -6.67 27.65
C LEU A 85 20.65 -7.97 26.94
N ALA A 86 19.61 -7.92 26.09
CA ALA A 86 19.23 -9.05 25.26
C ALA A 86 20.36 -9.48 24.30
N GLU A 87 21.01 -8.51 23.65
CA GLU A 87 22.17 -8.76 22.78
C GLU A 87 23.34 -9.39 23.54
N LEU A 88 23.61 -8.93 24.77
CA LEU A 88 24.63 -9.52 25.65
C LEU A 88 24.34 -11.00 25.94
N TYR A 89 23.11 -11.33 26.36
CA TYR A 89 22.73 -12.71 26.65
C TYR A 89 22.86 -13.64 25.45
N ILE A 90 22.44 -13.19 24.25
CA ILE A 90 22.56 -13.99 23.02
C ILE A 90 24.01 -14.13 22.59
N SER A 91 24.80 -13.07 22.70
CA SER A 91 26.23 -13.12 22.36
C SER A 91 26.99 -14.08 23.28
N SER A 92 26.74 -14.02 24.59
CA SER A 92 27.34 -14.96 25.56
C SER A 92 26.90 -16.41 25.34
N LEU A 93 25.61 -16.64 25.03
CA LEU A 93 25.14 -17.99 24.69
C LEU A 93 25.83 -18.51 23.43
N LYS A 94 25.89 -17.70 22.37
CA LYS A 94 26.54 -18.05 21.11
C LYS A 94 28.00 -18.47 21.30
N GLU A 95 28.78 -17.69 22.06
CA GLU A 95 30.19 -17.99 22.35
C GLU A 95 30.33 -19.31 23.14
N ARG A 96 29.46 -19.55 24.12
CA ARG A 96 29.42 -20.82 24.88
C ARG A 96 29.09 -22.02 24.00
N LEU A 97 28.13 -21.87 23.08
CA LEU A 97 27.73 -22.92 22.14
C LEU A 97 28.87 -23.25 21.16
N GLN A 98 29.57 -22.25 20.65
CA GLN A 98 30.75 -22.43 19.78
C GLN A 98 31.86 -23.23 20.46
N THR A 99 32.04 -23.07 21.78
CA THR A 99 33.03 -23.84 22.55
C THR A 99 32.73 -25.34 22.56
N HIS A 100 31.45 -25.74 22.48
CA HIS A 100 31.02 -27.14 22.56
C HIS A 100 30.60 -27.71 21.19
N GLN A 101 30.67 -26.91 20.12
CA GLN A 101 30.15 -27.23 18.80
C GLN A 101 30.88 -28.41 18.13
N SER A 102 32.15 -28.63 18.46
CA SER A 102 32.93 -29.76 17.91
C SER A 102 32.41 -31.12 18.37
N ASP A 103 31.87 -31.20 19.59
CA ASP A 103 31.53 -32.44 20.27
C ASP A 103 30.01 -32.64 20.45
N THR A 104 29.21 -31.59 20.21
CA THR A 104 27.74 -31.59 20.34
C THR A 104 27.09 -30.90 19.15
N ASP A 105 26.02 -31.47 18.58
CA ASP A 105 25.24 -30.84 17.50
C ASP A 105 24.44 -29.64 18.07
N LEU A 106 24.93 -28.43 17.80
CA LEU A 106 24.40 -27.16 18.32
C LEU A 106 24.12 -26.14 17.21
N VAL A 107 24.04 -26.59 15.96
CA VAL A 107 23.88 -25.70 14.80
C VAL A 107 22.56 -24.94 14.87
N GLU A 108 21.47 -25.60 15.30
CA GLU A 108 20.15 -24.96 15.42
C GLU A 108 20.17 -23.79 16.38
N GLU A 109 20.75 -23.97 17.57
CA GLU A 109 20.85 -22.95 18.60
C GLU A 109 21.77 -21.80 18.14
N ILE A 110 22.91 -22.11 17.51
CA ILE A 110 23.82 -21.09 16.98
C ILE A 110 23.12 -20.25 15.90
N MET A 111 22.42 -20.89 14.95
CA MET A 111 21.71 -20.18 13.90
C MET A 111 20.54 -19.38 14.45
N ARG A 112 19.86 -19.85 15.50
CA ARG A 112 18.83 -19.07 16.21
C ARG A 112 19.43 -17.85 16.93
N CYS A 113 20.62 -17.98 17.54
CA CYS A 113 21.34 -16.83 18.09
C CYS A 113 21.64 -15.78 17.00
N GLU A 114 22.15 -16.21 15.86
CA GLU A 114 22.41 -15.30 14.73
C GLU A 114 21.12 -14.66 14.22
N PHE A 115 20.02 -15.41 14.15
CA PHE A 115 18.72 -14.86 13.76
C PHE A 115 18.26 -13.77 14.73
N LEU A 116 18.37 -13.99 16.04
CA LEU A 116 18.03 -12.97 17.04
C LEU A 116 18.91 -11.72 16.92
N LEU A 117 20.22 -11.88 16.69
CA LEU A 117 21.18 -10.77 16.56
C LEU A 117 21.01 -9.97 15.26
N LEU A 118 20.63 -10.63 14.16
CA LEU A 118 20.63 -10.05 12.83
C LEU A 118 19.21 -9.68 12.33
N HIS A 119 18.16 -10.29 12.86
CA HIS A 119 16.78 -10.06 12.48
C HIS A 119 15.96 -9.43 13.63
N ASP A 120 15.69 -10.16 14.71
CA ASP A 120 14.71 -9.75 15.72
C ASP A 120 15.15 -8.49 16.50
N LEU A 121 16.38 -8.49 17.04
CA LEU A 121 16.90 -7.35 17.81
C LEU A 121 17.02 -6.07 16.97
N PRO A 122 17.61 -6.07 15.76
CA PRO A 122 17.66 -4.88 14.93
C PRO A 122 16.27 -4.36 14.54
N LEU A 123 15.31 -5.27 14.26
CA LEU A 123 13.95 -4.88 13.91
C LEU A 123 13.23 -4.20 15.08
N MET A 124 13.37 -4.71 16.30
CA MET A 124 12.77 -4.12 17.49
C MET A 124 13.46 -2.84 17.97
N ARG A 125 14.77 -2.69 17.75
CA ARG A 125 15.48 -1.42 17.98
C ARG A 125 15.07 -0.31 17.01
N ASP A 126 14.63 -0.66 15.80
CA ASP A 126 14.29 0.25 14.69
C ASP A 126 15.30 1.40 14.49
N SER A 127 16.60 1.08 14.59
CA SER A 127 17.68 2.06 14.57
C SER A 127 18.54 1.91 13.32
N LYS A 128 18.62 2.98 12.52
CA LYS A 128 19.46 3.03 11.29
C LYS A 128 20.92 2.65 11.56
N PHE A 129 21.46 2.99 12.73
CA PHE A 129 22.82 2.61 13.11
C PHE A 129 22.95 1.10 13.27
N HIS A 130 22.08 0.49 14.07
CA HIS A 130 22.08 -0.95 14.33
C HIS A 130 21.74 -1.77 13.08
N TYR A 131 20.83 -1.29 12.23
CA TYR A 131 20.57 -1.92 10.93
C TYR A 131 21.81 -1.99 10.03
N LYS A 132 22.69 -0.97 10.04
CA LYS A 132 23.94 -1.01 9.26
C LYS A 132 24.92 -2.05 9.80
N ILE A 133 25.00 -2.20 11.12
CA ILE A 133 25.85 -3.20 11.77
C ILE A 133 25.32 -4.59 11.46
N ALA A 134 24.03 -4.83 11.70
CA ALA A 134 23.36 -6.08 11.41
C ALA A 134 23.54 -6.49 9.94
N LEU A 135 23.38 -5.56 8.99
CA LEU A 135 23.56 -5.87 7.57
C LEU A 135 25.02 -6.23 7.24
N ARG A 136 26.01 -5.57 7.85
CA ARG A 136 27.42 -5.90 7.66
C ARG A 136 27.69 -7.33 8.13
N ASN A 137 27.29 -7.64 9.36
CA ASN A 137 27.53 -8.94 9.99
C ASN A 137 26.74 -10.06 9.28
N CYS A 138 25.53 -9.76 8.82
CA CYS A 138 24.70 -10.69 8.04
C CYS A 138 25.34 -11.02 6.69
N ASN A 139 25.88 -10.04 5.97
CA ASN A 139 26.61 -10.29 4.72
C ASN A 139 27.88 -11.12 4.96
N GLU A 140 28.61 -10.86 6.05
CA GLU A 140 29.79 -11.64 6.45
C GLU A 140 29.42 -13.09 6.76
N LEU A 141 28.34 -13.31 7.53
CA LEU A 141 27.82 -14.64 7.86
C LEU A 141 27.39 -15.40 6.60
N VAL A 142 26.61 -14.78 5.72
CA VAL A 142 26.20 -15.39 4.44
C VAL A 142 27.43 -15.75 3.61
N GLN A 143 28.38 -14.83 3.45
CA GLN A 143 29.59 -15.07 2.67
C GLN A 143 30.45 -16.21 3.23
N TYR A 144 30.49 -16.36 4.56
CA TYR A 144 31.13 -17.49 5.21
C TYR A 144 30.40 -18.81 4.92
N MET A 145 29.08 -18.84 5.12
CA MET A 145 28.26 -20.05 5.02
C MET A 145 28.18 -20.62 3.60
N VAL A 146 28.15 -19.76 2.56
CA VAL A 146 28.12 -20.24 1.17
C VAL A 146 29.38 -21.02 0.76
N ASN A 147 30.50 -20.83 1.47
CA ASN A 147 31.73 -21.60 1.23
C ASN A 147 31.69 -23.00 1.86
N LEU A 148 30.72 -23.27 2.73
CA LEU A 148 30.51 -24.59 3.31
C LEU A 148 29.62 -25.41 2.37
N GLN A 149 30.13 -26.52 1.84
CA GLN A 149 29.44 -27.32 0.82
C GLN A 149 28.21 -28.09 1.34
N ASP A 150 28.00 -28.10 2.65
CA ASP A 150 26.92 -28.85 3.30
C ASP A 150 25.53 -28.19 3.07
N GLU A 151 24.54 -29.02 2.75
CA GLU A 151 23.18 -28.59 2.40
C GLU A 151 22.48 -27.80 3.53
N LEU A 152 22.78 -28.11 4.81
CA LEU A 152 22.26 -27.38 5.97
C LEU A 152 22.70 -25.93 5.94
N TYR A 153 23.98 -25.69 5.69
CA TYR A 153 24.55 -24.34 5.64
C TYR A 153 24.10 -23.56 4.40
N GLN A 154 23.87 -24.23 3.27
CA GLN A 154 23.29 -23.59 2.08
C GLN A 154 21.85 -23.12 2.32
N ASN A 155 21.02 -23.93 2.98
CA ASN A 155 19.65 -23.53 3.33
C ASN A 155 19.61 -22.41 4.37
N TRP A 156 20.44 -22.46 5.41
CA TRP A 156 20.58 -21.35 6.36
C TRP A 156 21.13 -20.07 5.71
N ALA A 157 22.06 -20.19 4.76
CA ALA A 157 22.56 -19.03 4.01
C ALA A 157 21.41 -18.35 3.25
N SER A 158 20.47 -19.12 2.68
CA SER A 158 19.25 -18.60 2.06
C SER A 158 18.36 -17.85 3.06
N VAL A 159 18.20 -18.36 4.28
CA VAL A 159 17.46 -17.68 5.37
C VAL A 159 18.13 -16.34 5.72
N PHE A 160 19.45 -16.30 5.89
CA PHE A 160 20.16 -15.07 6.21
C PHE A 160 20.28 -14.11 5.03
N GLN A 161 20.29 -14.59 3.78
CA GLN A 161 20.14 -13.73 2.61
C GLN A 161 18.79 -13.00 2.67
N TYR A 162 17.69 -13.68 3.02
CA TYR A 162 16.40 -13.05 3.25
C TYR A 162 16.45 -12.00 4.37
N VAL A 163 17.09 -12.30 5.51
CA VAL A 163 17.31 -11.32 6.59
C VAL A 163 18.05 -10.08 6.08
N GLY A 164 19.12 -10.27 5.30
CA GLY A 164 19.87 -9.19 4.66
C GLY A 164 19.01 -8.31 3.74
N VAL A 165 18.09 -8.92 2.99
CA VAL A 165 17.10 -8.18 2.18
C VAL A 165 16.17 -7.35 3.06
N MET A 166 15.61 -7.92 4.13
CA MET A 166 14.70 -7.21 5.04
C MET A 166 15.39 -6.02 5.73
N LEU A 167 16.67 -6.16 6.11
CA LEU A 167 17.49 -5.06 6.62
C LEU A 167 17.71 -3.96 5.56
N CYS A 168 17.93 -4.33 4.30
CA CYS A 168 18.06 -3.36 3.20
C CYS A 168 16.76 -2.58 2.95
N ILE A 169 15.59 -3.20 3.14
CA ILE A 169 14.28 -2.54 3.08
C ILE A 169 14.21 -1.46 4.17
N LYS A 170 14.52 -1.82 5.42
CA LYS A 170 14.54 -0.87 6.55
C LYS A 170 15.52 0.28 6.36
N LEU A 171 16.66 0.02 5.73
CA LEU A 171 17.66 1.05 5.38
C LEU A 171 17.31 1.87 4.12
N LYS A 172 16.19 1.59 3.45
CA LYS A 172 15.76 2.23 2.20
C LYS A 172 16.81 2.16 1.09
N GLN A 173 17.54 1.05 1.01
CA GLN A 173 18.55 0.80 -0.03
C GLN A 173 17.92 0.10 -1.25
N HIS A 174 16.92 0.75 -1.88
CA HIS A 174 16.00 0.11 -2.84
C HIS A 174 16.68 -0.64 -4.00
N ARG A 175 17.82 -0.13 -4.51
CA ARG A 175 18.58 -0.83 -5.56
C ARG A 175 19.13 -2.16 -5.07
N ARG A 176 19.73 -2.18 -3.87
CA ARG A 176 20.24 -3.42 -3.26
C ARG A 176 19.12 -4.40 -2.95
N VAL A 177 17.97 -3.91 -2.47
CA VAL A 177 16.79 -4.77 -2.25
C VAL A 177 16.41 -5.52 -3.53
N LYS A 178 16.26 -4.81 -4.65
CA LYS A 178 15.91 -5.42 -5.96
C LYS A 178 16.97 -6.43 -6.42
N THR A 179 18.25 -6.07 -6.35
CA THR A 179 19.36 -6.97 -6.74
C THR A 179 19.42 -8.21 -5.85
N SER A 180 19.30 -8.05 -4.53
CA SER A 180 19.38 -9.15 -3.58
C SER A 180 18.16 -10.07 -3.63
N PHE A 181 16.95 -9.55 -3.83
CA PHE A 181 15.78 -10.40 -4.08
C PHE A 181 15.95 -11.25 -5.33
N HIS A 182 16.37 -10.66 -6.45
CA HIS A 182 16.60 -11.40 -7.69
C HIS A 182 17.68 -12.47 -7.51
N GLY A 183 18.82 -12.14 -6.88
CA GLY A 183 19.90 -13.09 -6.61
C GLY A 183 19.49 -14.22 -5.66
N LEU A 184 18.68 -13.94 -4.64
CA LEU A 184 18.16 -14.94 -3.72
C LEU A 184 17.13 -15.86 -4.42
N LEU A 185 16.17 -15.30 -5.14
CA LEU A 185 15.14 -16.06 -5.85
C LEU A 185 15.73 -16.98 -6.93
N SER A 186 16.80 -16.56 -7.60
CA SER A 186 17.46 -17.38 -8.64
C SER A 186 18.22 -18.58 -8.09
N GLN A 187 18.55 -18.59 -6.79
CA GLN A 187 19.25 -19.70 -6.12
C GLN A 187 18.26 -20.70 -5.51
N CYS A 188 17.01 -20.30 -5.29
CA CYS A 188 16.01 -21.15 -4.65
C CYS A 188 15.51 -22.24 -5.60
N ARG A 189 15.21 -23.42 -5.06
CA ARG A 189 14.58 -24.51 -5.82
C ARG A 189 13.24 -24.04 -6.41
N GLU A 190 13.07 -24.25 -7.70
CA GLU A 190 11.84 -23.93 -8.44
C GLU A 190 10.61 -24.61 -7.85
N LYS A 191 9.47 -23.92 -7.89
CA LYS A 191 8.17 -24.38 -7.37
C LYS A 191 8.21 -24.86 -5.90
N SER A 192 9.11 -24.30 -5.09
CA SER A 192 9.17 -24.58 -3.66
C SER A 192 8.33 -23.57 -2.87
N GLN A 193 7.80 -24.00 -1.72
CA GLN A 193 7.11 -23.09 -0.80
C GLN A 193 8.01 -21.91 -0.37
N TRP A 194 9.30 -22.15 -0.19
CA TRP A 194 10.28 -21.12 0.16
C TRP A 194 10.45 -20.07 -0.93
N LYS A 195 10.66 -20.49 -2.20
CA LYS A 195 10.77 -19.56 -3.33
C LYS A 195 9.51 -18.71 -3.48
N TRP A 196 8.33 -19.33 -3.39
CA TRP A 196 7.07 -18.60 -3.50
C TRP A 196 6.83 -17.63 -2.33
N PHE A 197 7.17 -18.01 -1.10
CA PHE A 197 7.14 -17.07 0.03
C PHE A 197 8.02 -15.85 -0.22
N LEU A 198 9.27 -16.06 -0.66
CA LEU A 198 10.19 -14.97 -0.97
C LEU A 198 9.69 -14.09 -2.12
N ASN A 199 9.04 -14.69 -3.13
CA ASN A 199 8.44 -13.94 -4.24
C ASN A 199 7.23 -13.10 -3.78
N LEU A 200 6.39 -13.64 -2.88
CA LEU A 200 5.30 -12.88 -2.24
C LEU A 200 5.86 -11.67 -1.48
N CYS A 201 6.94 -11.85 -0.71
CA CYS A 201 7.65 -10.75 -0.05
C CYS A 201 8.16 -9.70 -1.05
N TYR A 202 8.74 -10.13 -2.18
CA TYR A 202 9.27 -9.23 -3.20
C TYR A 202 8.18 -8.40 -3.87
N VAL A 203 7.10 -9.04 -4.32
CA VAL A 203 5.96 -8.36 -4.94
C VAL A 203 5.32 -7.38 -3.96
N ASN A 204 5.10 -7.79 -2.70
CA ASN A 204 4.56 -6.92 -1.66
C ASN A 204 5.46 -5.69 -1.40
N TYR A 205 6.78 -5.88 -1.37
CA TYR A 205 7.74 -4.78 -1.24
C TYR A 205 7.62 -3.78 -2.41
N LEU A 206 7.55 -4.28 -3.65
CA LEU A 206 7.43 -3.43 -4.83
C LEU A 206 6.12 -2.62 -4.82
N LEU A 207 5.02 -3.23 -4.39
CA LEU A 207 3.72 -2.56 -4.24
C LEU A 207 3.76 -1.46 -3.16
N ASN A 208 4.39 -1.73 -2.02
CA ASN A 208 4.54 -0.75 -0.93
C ASN A 208 5.28 0.51 -1.38
N GLU A 209 6.28 0.36 -2.25
CA GLU A 209 7.09 1.47 -2.78
C GLU A 209 6.57 1.99 -4.14
N ARG A 210 5.47 1.44 -4.67
CA ARG A 210 4.91 1.73 -6.00
C ARG A 210 5.93 1.56 -7.14
N PHE A 211 6.84 0.60 -7.01
CA PHE A 211 7.77 0.25 -8.09
C PHE A 211 7.10 -0.67 -9.12
N PRO A 212 7.49 -0.58 -10.41
CA PRO A 212 7.15 -1.58 -11.41
C PRO A 212 7.50 -2.99 -10.94
N ILE A 213 6.55 -3.92 -11.12
CA ILE A 213 6.78 -5.34 -10.85
C ILE A 213 7.40 -5.98 -12.11
N PRO A 214 8.61 -6.58 -12.00
CA PRO A 214 9.21 -7.33 -13.10
C PRO A 214 8.32 -8.49 -13.55
N GLU A 215 8.33 -8.79 -14.85
CA GLU A 215 7.44 -9.79 -15.46
C GLU A 215 7.70 -11.21 -14.95
N ASP A 216 8.97 -11.56 -14.67
CA ASP A 216 9.37 -12.83 -14.06
C ASP A 216 8.75 -13.00 -12.67
N ALA A 217 8.81 -11.98 -11.82
CA ALA A 217 8.18 -12.00 -10.49
C ALA A 217 6.64 -12.10 -10.58
N LEU A 218 6.03 -11.48 -11.60
CA LEU A 218 4.59 -11.54 -11.85
C LEU A 218 4.16 -12.92 -12.38
N GLN A 219 4.97 -13.57 -13.21
CA GLN A 219 4.75 -14.95 -13.64
C GLN A 219 4.91 -15.93 -12.46
N GLU A 220 5.93 -15.73 -11.62
CA GLU A 220 6.16 -16.53 -10.41
C GLU A 220 5.00 -16.38 -9.39
N LEU A 221 4.42 -15.19 -9.29
CA LEU A 221 3.22 -14.95 -8.47
C LEU A 221 2.02 -15.74 -9.01
N ARG A 222 1.77 -15.64 -10.33
CA ARG A 222 0.66 -16.34 -10.99
C ARG A 222 0.82 -17.86 -10.95
N SER A 223 2.05 -18.36 -11.00
CA SER A 223 2.37 -19.79 -10.95
C SER A 223 2.32 -20.40 -9.55
N THR A 224 2.08 -19.60 -8.50
CA THR A 224 2.01 -20.09 -7.12
C THR A 224 0.87 -21.10 -6.94
N GLU A 225 1.20 -22.32 -6.50
CA GLU A 225 0.24 -23.44 -6.40
C GLU A 225 -0.26 -23.63 -4.94
N LEU A 226 -1.57 -23.56 -4.72
CA LEU A 226 -2.23 -23.63 -3.39
C LEU A 226 -1.78 -24.84 -2.55
N HIS A 227 -1.69 -26.02 -3.14
CA HIS A 227 -1.39 -27.26 -2.43
C HIS A 227 0.05 -27.32 -1.90
N THR A 228 0.96 -26.56 -2.48
CA THR A 228 2.36 -26.51 -2.07
C THR A 228 2.62 -25.41 -1.05
N VAL A 229 1.99 -24.23 -1.22
CA VAL A 229 2.20 -23.11 -0.29
C VAL A 229 1.29 -23.14 0.94
N GLY A 230 0.15 -23.82 0.85
CA GLY A 230 -0.87 -23.83 1.89
C GLY A 230 -1.85 -22.65 1.77
N PRO A 231 -3.02 -22.73 2.44
CA PRO A 231 -4.08 -21.74 2.31
C PRO A 231 -3.69 -20.34 2.81
N GLU A 232 -2.81 -20.23 3.80
CA GLU A 232 -2.38 -18.97 4.39
C GLU A 232 -1.58 -18.12 3.38
N LEU A 233 -0.51 -18.68 2.80
CA LEU A 233 0.30 -17.98 1.78
C LEU A 233 -0.46 -17.79 0.47
N TYR A 234 -1.36 -18.71 0.11
CA TYR A 234 -2.18 -18.55 -1.08
C TYR A 234 -3.21 -17.42 -0.92
N ALA A 235 -3.78 -17.22 0.27
CA ALA A 235 -4.61 -16.06 0.55
C ALA A 235 -3.83 -14.74 0.38
N TRP A 236 -2.53 -14.75 0.74
CA TRP A 236 -1.65 -13.61 0.49
C TRP A 236 -1.39 -13.38 -1.00
N LYS A 237 -1.14 -14.45 -1.78
CA LYS A 237 -1.04 -14.37 -3.26
C LYS A 237 -2.26 -13.67 -3.86
N LEU A 238 -3.47 -14.14 -3.53
CA LEU A 238 -4.72 -13.55 -4.03
C LEU A 238 -4.86 -12.08 -3.61
N ALA A 239 -4.46 -11.73 -2.38
CA ALA A 239 -4.51 -10.36 -1.89
C ALA A 239 -3.56 -9.44 -2.69
N LEU A 240 -2.35 -9.91 -3.02
CA LEU A 240 -1.40 -9.16 -3.86
C LEU A 240 -1.93 -8.98 -5.28
N GLU A 241 -2.51 -10.01 -5.90
CA GLU A 241 -3.12 -9.90 -7.22
C GLU A 241 -4.27 -8.88 -7.24
N MET A 242 -5.11 -8.85 -6.20
CA MET A 242 -6.13 -7.81 -6.01
C MET A 242 -5.53 -6.40 -5.89
N VAL A 243 -4.47 -6.23 -5.11
CA VAL A 243 -3.80 -4.92 -4.94
C VAL A 243 -3.16 -4.48 -6.26
N ILE A 244 -2.53 -5.38 -7.02
CA ILE A 244 -1.99 -5.09 -8.36
C ILE A 244 -3.09 -4.53 -9.26
N GLN A 245 -4.27 -5.15 -9.29
CA GLN A 245 -5.41 -4.65 -10.08
C GLN A 245 -5.89 -3.29 -9.59
N LEU A 246 -5.95 -3.07 -8.28
CA LEU A 246 -6.33 -1.78 -7.71
C LEU A 246 -5.34 -0.67 -8.12
N CYS A 247 -4.04 -0.93 -8.01
CA CYS A 247 -2.96 0.00 -8.34
C CYS A 247 -2.91 0.40 -9.81
N LYS A 248 -3.27 -0.50 -10.73
CA LYS A 248 -3.38 -0.21 -12.17
C LYS A 248 -4.79 0.17 -12.62
N ASP A 249 -5.71 0.38 -11.69
CA ASP A 249 -7.13 0.66 -11.96
C ASP A 249 -7.85 -0.39 -12.85
N GLY A 250 -7.37 -1.63 -12.81
CA GLY A 250 -7.94 -2.77 -13.54
C GLY A 250 -9.30 -3.23 -12.99
N ASN A 251 -9.90 -4.19 -13.70
CA ASN A 251 -11.12 -4.87 -13.27
C ASN A 251 -10.77 -5.95 -12.23
N ILE A 252 -11.50 -5.95 -11.11
CA ILE A 252 -11.29 -6.88 -9.98
C ILE A 252 -12.28 -8.05 -9.96
N THR A 253 -13.20 -8.17 -10.92
CA THR A 253 -14.30 -9.15 -10.90
C THR A 253 -13.78 -10.59 -10.86
N ASP A 254 -12.83 -10.93 -11.73
CA ASP A 254 -12.27 -12.28 -11.78
C ASP A 254 -11.51 -12.63 -10.50
N HIS A 255 -10.78 -11.68 -9.95
CA HIS A 255 -10.01 -11.85 -8.72
C HIS A 255 -10.94 -12.00 -7.49
N LEU A 256 -12.08 -11.31 -7.48
CA LEU A 256 -13.13 -11.52 -6.47
C LEU A 256 -13.78 -12.91 -6.59
N ASN A 257 -13.94 -13.42 -7.82
CA ASN A 257 -14.45 -14.77 -8.05
C ASN A 257 -13.42 -15.83 -7.63
N GLU A 258 -12.14 -15.62 -7.86
CA GLU A 258 -11.06 -16.48 -7.37
C GLU A 258 -11.05 -16.52 -5.83
N PHE A 259 -11.16 -15.36 -5.17
CA PHE A 259 -11.32 -15.28 -3.71
C PHE A 259 -12.57 -16.02 -3.21
N LYS A 260 -13.70 -15.91 -3.94
CA LYS A 260 -14.93 -16.64 -3.61
C LYS A 260 -14.68 -18.15 -3.66
N ASN A 261 -14.13 -18.66 -4.76
CA ASN A 261 -13.83 -20.08 -4.92
C ASN A 261 -12.87 -20.58 -3.83
N PHE A 262 -11.83 -19.79 -3.52
CA PHE A 262 -10.91 -20.09 -2.43
C PHE A 262 -11.60 -20.14 -1.06
N PHE A 263 -12.51 -19.22 -0.75
CA PHE A 263 -13.24 -19.25 0.51
C PHE A 263 -14.23 -20.41 0.61
N ASP A 264 -14.82 -20.83 -0.51
CA ASP A 264 -15.75 -21.96 -0.53
C ASP A 264 -15.04 -23.27 -0.13
N THR A 265 -13.74 -23.41 -0.44
CA THR A 265 -12.94 -24.62 -0.11
C THR A 265 -12.06 -24.48 1.14
N ASN A 266 -11.49 -23.31 1.42
CA ASN A 266 -10.41 -23.15 2.40
C ASN A 266 -10.76 -22.29 3.62
N LYS A 267 -12.00 -21.79 3.72
CA LYS A 267 -12.43 -20.99 4.89
C LYS A 267 -12.15 -21.69 6.22
N GLN A 268 -12.44 -22.98 6.34
CA GLN A 268 -12.26 -23.70 7.60
C GLN A 268 -10.79 -23.80 8.02
N SER A 269 -9.86 -23.88 7.06
CA SER A 269 -8.43 -23.87 7.35
C SER A 269 -8.01 -22.55 8.01
N LEU A 270 -8.47 -21.42 7.47
CA LEU A 270 -8.16 -20.08 8.01
C LEU A 270 -8.83 -19.78 9.36
N VAL A 271 -9.92 -20.49 9.70
CA VAL A 271 -10.59 -20.37 11.01
C VAL A 271 -9.95 -21.30 12.04
N THR A 272 -9.63 -22.53 11.65
CA THR A 272 -9.09 -23.55 12.57
C THR A 272 -7.61 -23.30 12.92
N ASN A 273 -6.88 -22.66 12.01
CA ASN A 273 -5.47 -22.28 12.19
C ASN A 273 -5.30 -20.84 12.71
N GLU A 274 -6.37 -20.17 13.13
CA GLU A 274 -6.31 -18.80 13.66
C GLU A 274 -5.31 -18.75 14.84
N GLY A 275 -4.32 -17.85 14.76
CA GLY A 275 -3.26 -17.71 15.76
C GLY A 275 -2.11 -18.72 15.70
N LYS A 276 -2.13 -19.74 14.83
CA LYS A 276 -1.03 -20.71 14.70
C LYS A 276 0.07 -20.29 13.72
N GLY A 277 -0.23 -19.35 12.82
CA GLY A 277 0.67 -18.92 11.75
C GLY A 277 0.89 -19.99 10.67
N CYS A 278 1.73 -19.66 9.69
CA CYS A 278 2.17 -20.58 8.63
C CYS A 278 3.61 -21.03 8.92
N VAL A 279 3.88 -22.34 8.92
CA VAL A 279 5.23 -22.88 9.13
C VAL A 279 5.79 -23.36 7.80
N ILE A 280 6.82 -22.66 7.31
CA ILE A 280 7.55 -23.01 6.10
C ILE A 280 8.70 -23.93 6.49
N LYS A 281 8.62 -25.20 6.10
CA LYS A 281 9.65 -26.20 6.35
C LYS A 281 10.64 -26.18 5.19
N ILE A 282 11.76 -25.48 5.37
CA ILE A 282 12.80 -25.34 4.34
C ILE A 282 13.60 -26.64 4.23
N MET A 283 13.98 -27.19 5.38
CA MET A 283 14.72 -28.46 5.51
C MET A 283 14.40 -29.09 6.87
N PRO A 284 14.65 -30.40 7.12
CA PRO A 284 14.67 -30.92 8.49
C PRO A 284 15.45 -29.99 9.43
N ARG A 285 14.81 -29.60 10.53
CA ARG A 285 15.36 -28.70 11.58
C ARG A 285 15.50 -27.22 11.18
N ILE A 286 15.15 -26.85 9.94
CA ILE A 286 15.00 -25.44 9.52
C ILE A 286 13.52 -25.18 9.19
N ALA A 287 12.82 -24.55 10.12
CA ALA A 287 11.44 -24.14 9.93
C ALA A 287 11.26 -22.67 10.33
N LEU A 288 10.65 -21.88 9.43
CA LEU A 288 10.30 -20.50 9.70
C LEU A 288 8.80 -20.37 9.92
N LYS A 289 8.41 -19.76 11.03
CA LYS A 289 7.03 -19.40 11.32
C LYS A 289 6.75 -17.99 10.77
N VAL A 290 5.69 -17.86 9.98
CA VAL A 290 5.24 -16.60 9.38
C VAL A 290 3.86 -16.28 9.92
N GLU A 291 3.66 -15.04 10.34
CA GLU A 291 2.37 -14.54 10.84
C GLU A 291 1.98 -13.27 10.08
N LEU A 292 0.82 -13.31 9.42
CA LEU A 292 0.20 -12.17 8.73
C LEU A 292 -1.25 -12.07 9.17
N PRO A 293 -1.54 -11.50 10.36
CA PRO A 293 -2.86 -11.58 10.99
C PRO A 293 -3.99 -10.98 10.15
N MET A 294 -3.70 -9.95 9.35
CA MET A 294 -4.69 -9.32 8.47
C MET A 294 -5.09 -10.18 7.27
N ILE A 295 -4.28 -11.20 6.94
CA ILE A 295 -4.42 -12.03 5.74
C ILE A 295 -4.74 -13.49 6.09
N PHE A 296 -4.09 -14.05 7.11
CA PHE A 296 -4.22 -15.48 7.45
C PHE A 296 -5.51 -15.78 8.22
N HIS A 297 -6.16 -14.77 8.80
CA HIS A 297 -7.41 -14.95 9.54
C HIS A 297 -8.61 -14.56 8.69
N TYR A 298 -9.61 -15.44 8.60
CA TYR A 298 -10.73 -15.29 7.67
C TYR A 298 -11.54 -13.99 7.86
N LYS A 299 -11.79 -13.58 9.11
CA LYS A 299 -12.60 -12.38 9.39
C LYS A 299 -11.85 -11.11 9.01
N GLU A 300 -10.58 -11.02 9.37
CA GLU A 300 -9.67 -9.94 9.03
C GLU A 300 -9.48 -9.83 7.52
N LEU A 301 -9.19 -10.95 6.85
CA LEU A 301 -9.00 -10.99 5.40
C LEU A 301 -10.25 -10.51 4.65
N LYS A 302 -11.45 -10.95 5.04
CA LYS A 302 -12.69 -10.46 4.41
C LYS A 302 -12.92 -8.97 4.64
N ASN A 303 -12.48 -8.44 5.77
CA ASN A 303 -12.59 -7.02 6.06
C ASN A 303 -11.63 -6.19 5.18
N ILE A 304 -10.38 -6.64 5.02
CA ILE A 304 -9.41 -6.04 4.10
C ILE A 304 -9.89 -6.15 2.64
N LEU A 305 -10.36 -7.32 2.21
CA LEU A 305 -10.87 -7.52 0.86
C LEU A 305 -12.04 -6.58 0.54
N LEU A 306 -12.94 -6.37 1.51
CA LEU A 306 -14.06 -5.43 1.35
C LEU A 306 -13.60 -3.98 1.27
N LEU A 307 -12.54 -3.61 1.99
CA LEU A 307 -11.91 -2.30 1.86
C LEU A 307 -11.33 -2.11 0.45
N LEU A 308 -10.51 -3.05 -0.04
CA LEU A 308 -9.91 -3.00 -1.38
C LEU A 308 -10.98 -2.88 -2.47
N GLN A 309 -12.04 -3.68 -2.38
CA GLN A 309 -13.19 -3.61 -3.28
C GLN A 309 -13.87 -2.24 -3.22
N SER A 310 -14.08 -1.70 -2.00
CA SER A 310 -14.70 -0.39 -1.83
C SER A 310 -13.84 0.74 -2.41
N VAL A 311 -12.52 0.69 -2.27
CA VAL A 311 -11.59 1.68 -2.85
C VAL A 311 -11.63 1.64 -4.38
N SER A 312 -11.64 0.44 -4.98
CA SER A 312 -11.73 0.29 -6.44
C SER A 312 -12.96 0.95 -7.07
N TYR A 313 -14.06 1.09 -6.33
CA TYR A 313 -15.31 1.68 -6.82
C TYR A 313 -15.50 3.16 -6.43
N ILE A 314 -14.54 3.78 -5.71
CA ILE A 314 -14.65 5.20 -5.32
C ILE A 314 -14.80 6.12 -6.53
N VAL A 315 -14.13 5.80 -7.64
CA VAL A 315 -14.17 6.62 -8.86
C VAL A 315 -15.53 6.55 -9.58
N ASN A 316 -16.36 5.54 -9.27
CA ASN A 316 -17.70 5.34 -9.82
C ASN A 316 -18.80 6.08 -9.03
N CYS A 317 -18.44 7.04 -8.16
CA CYS A 317 -19.28 7.62 -7.12
C CYS A 317 -20.63 8.26 -7.54
N TYR A 318 -20.89 8.48 -8.82
CA TYR A 318 -22.09 9.17 -9.31
C TYR A 318 -23.22 8.22 -9.72
N ASP A 319 -22.99 6.89 -9.69
CA ASP A 319 -24.05 5.91 -9.92
C ASP A 319 -24.85 5.67 -8.62
N GLU A 320 -26.02 6.31 -8.50
CA GLU A 320 -26.88 6.22 -7.31
C GLU A 320 -27.36 4.80 -7.01
N LYS A 321 -27.46 3.92 -8.01
CA LYS A 321 -27.85 2.50 -7.84
C LYS A 321 -26.65 1.57 -7.65
N GLY A 322 -25.45 2.01 -8.05
CA GLY A 322 -24.21 1.24 -8.08
C GLY A 322 -23.16 1.59 -7.01
N ASN A 323 -23.43 2.53 -6.10
CA ASN A 323 -22.45 3.01 -5.12
C ASN A 323 -22.14 1.99 -3.99
N PHE A 324 -21.39 0.96 -4.36
CA PHE A 324 -20.83 -0.04 -3.46
C PHE A 324 -20.07 0.63 -2.30
N SER A 325 -19.21 1.61 -2.59
CA SER A 325 -18.33 2.24 -1.60
C SER A 325 -19.09 2.91 -0.45
N ARG A 326 -20.15 3.71 -0.72
CA ARG A 326 -20.95 4.34 0.35
C ARG A 326 -21.62 3.35 1.29
N LYS A 327 -22.01 2.19 0.76
CA LYS A 327 -22.67 1.15 1.55
C LYS A 327 -21.67 0.33 2.34
N PHE A 328 -20.52 0.00 1.76
CA PHE A 328 -19.58 -0.97 2.32
C PHE A 328 -18.42 -0.37 3.11
N LEU A 329 -18.00 0.88 2.88
CA LEU A 329 -17.03 1.55 3.75
C LEU A 329 -17.52 1.66 5.22
N PRO A 330 -18.78 2.05 5.52
CA PRO A 330 -19.29 2.01 6.89
C PRO A 330 -19.34 0.60 7.49
N LYS A 331 -19.53 -0.42 6.64
CA LYS A 331 -19.48 -1.83 7.07
C LYS A 331 -18.06 -2.24 7.44
N VAL A 332 -17.04 -1.84 6.67
CA VAL A 332 -15.62 -2.04 7.02
C VAL A 332 -15.33 -1.35 8.35
N TYR A 333 -15.73 -0.09 8.51
CA TYR A 333 -15.54 0.67 9.75
C TYR A 333 -16.13 -0.06 10.98
N SER A 334 -17.42 -0.42 10.92
CA SER A 334 -18.10 -1.11 12.03
C SER A 334 -17.56 -2.52 12.30
N THR A 335 -17.14 -3.26 11.26
CA THR A 335 -16.51 -4.58 11.44
C THR A 335 -15.14 -4.45 12.08
N THR A 336 -14.35 -3.45 11.68
CA THR A 336 -13.04 -3.14 12.27
C THR A 336 -13.17 -2.74 13.74
N GLN A 337 -14.16 -1.92 14.11
CA GLN A 337 -14.44 -1.60 15.51
C GLN A 337 -14.79 -2.86 16.34
N LYS A 338 -15.54 -3.80 15.76
CA LYS A 338 -15.83 -5.09 16.42
C LYS A 338 -14.57 -5.95 16.57
N LEU A 339 -13.65 -5.94 15.61
CA LEU A 339 -12.36 -6.65 15.71
C LEU A 339 -11.49 -6.09 16.83
N ILE A 340 -11.45 -4.76 16.99
CA ILE A 340 -10.77 -4.11 18.11
C ILE A 340 -11.41 -4.51 19.44
N LYS A 341 -12.75 -4.40 19.55
CA LYS A 341 -13.49 -4.67 20.79
C LYS A 341 -13.38 -6.13 21.24
N ASN A 342 -13.34 -7.06 20.29
CA ASN A 342 -13.33 -8.49 20.55
C ASN A 342 -11.93 -9.12 20.38
N ILE A 343 -10.87 -8.32 20.47
CA ILE A 343 -9.50 -8.84 20.35
C ILE A 343 -9.24 -9.87 21.46
N ALA A 344 -8.75 -11.03 21.08
CA ALA A 344 -8.44 -12.13 21.99
C ALA A 344 -6.94 -12.17 22.29
N ALA A 345 -6.57 -12.58 23.51
CA ALA A 345 -5.19 -12.54 23.98
C ALA A 345 -4.26 -13.49 23.20
N GLY A 346 -4.76 -14.67 22.80
CA GLY A 346 -4.09 -15.55 21.83
C GLY A 346 -2.75 -16.15 22.27
N GLY A 347 -2.33 -15.99 23.53
CA GLY A 347 -1.03 -16.46 23.99
C GLY A 347 0.14 -15.62 23.48
N VAL A 348 -0.09 -14.33 23.18
CA VAL A 348 0.93 -13.39 22.70
C VAL A 348 1.07 -12.19 23.64
N SER A 349 2.15 -11.44 23.47
CA SER A 349 2.42 -10.17 24.14
C SER A 349 1.26 -9.18 24.01
N MET A 350 1.03 -8.37 25.05
CA MET A 350 0.15 -7.20 24.97
C MET A 350 0.60 -6.24 23.85
N ASN A 351 1.91 -6.09 23.63
CA ASN A 351 2.44 -5.18 22.61
C ASN A 351 2.15 -5.69 21.18
N GLU A 352 2.05 -7.01 20.98
CA GLU A 352 1.60 -7.60 19.72
C GLU A 352 0.11 -7.27 19.47
N LEU A 353 -0.73 -7.38 20.49
CA LEU A 353 -2.13 -6.98 20.40
C LEU A 353 -2.27 -5.48 20.14
N ASP A 354 -1.46 -4.63 20.77
CA ASP A 354 -1.46 -3.19 20.54
C ASP A 354 -1.06 -2.84 19.10
N SER A 355 -0.03 -3.47 18.55
CA SER A 355 0.36 -3.33 17.13
C SER A 355 -0.77 -3.71 16.17
N ARG A 356 -1.48 -4.82 16.45
CA ARG A 356 -2.67 -5.23 15.68
C ARG A 356 -3.81 -4.22 15.82
N ILE A 357 -4.06 -3.69 17.01
CA ILE A 357 -5.05 -2.62 17.25
C ILE A 357 -4.68 -1.36 16.48
N GLN A 358 -3.39 -0.99 16.44
CA GLN A 358 -2.93 0.18 15.71
C GLN A 358 -3.14 0.03 14.20
N THR A 359 -2.97 -1.19 13.67
CA THR A 359 -3.34 -1.51 12.28
C THR A 359 -4.85 -1.41 12.05
N TYR A 360 -5.68 -1.87 12.99
CA TYR A 360 -7.13 -1.67 12.89
C TYR A 360 -7.51 -0.18 12.94
N LYS A 361 -6.86 0.63 13.77
CA LYS A 361 -7.08 2.09 13.82
C LYS A 361 -6.74 2.74 12.48
N SER A 362 -5.67 2.33 11.80
CA SER A 362 -5.34 2.86 10.46
C SER A 362 -6.41 2.48 9.41
N ILE A 363 -7.00 1.29 9.49
CA ILE A 363 -8.15 0.90 8.64
C ILE A 363 -9.36 1.83 8.87
N LEU A 364 -9.63 2.21 10.12
CA LEU A 364 -10.68 3.20 10.42
C LEU A 364 -10.38 4.57 9.80
N GLU A 365 -9.11 4.99 9.82
CA GLU A 365 -8.66 6.23 9.19
C GLU A 365 -8.77 6.19 7.66
N PHE A 366 -8.44 5.06 7.02
CA PHE A 366 -8.67 4.85 5.59
C PHE A 366 -10.16 4.98 5.23
N CYS A 367 -11.05 4.39 6.03
CA CYS A 367 -12.50 4.50 5.79
C CYS A 367 -12.99 5.96 5.83
N GLU A 368 -12.57 6.73 6.83
CA GLU A 368 -12.94 8.15 6.93
C GLU A 368 -12.31 8.98 5.80
N PHE A 369 -11.06 8.72 5.44
CA PHE A 369 -10.40 9.38 4.32
C PHE A 369 -11.15 9.13 3.00
N TYR A 370 -11.41 7.88 2.64
CA TYR A 370 -12.08 7.56 1.38
C TYR A 370 -13.54 8.03 1.34
N LYS A 371 -14.21 8.14 2.49
CA LYS A 371 -15.52 8.79 2.58
C LYS A 371 -15.43 10.28 2.22
N VAL A 372 -14.43 11.01 2.73
CA VAL A 372 -14.19 12.42 2.36
C VAL A 372 -13.81 12.53 0.88
N TRP A 373 -12.98 11.63 0.38
CA TRP A 373 -12.58 11.60 -1.02
C TRP A 373 -13.78 11.38 -1.96
N GLU A 374 -14.66 10.43 -1.63
CA GLU A 374 -15.86 10.16 -2.40
C GLU A 374 -16.83 11.37 -2.39
N GLN A 375 -17.00 12.03 -1.24
CA GLN A 375 -17.79 13.27 -1.17
C GLN A 375 -17.17 14.39 -1.98
N THR A 376 -15.83 14.51 -1.98
CA THR A 376 -15.11 15.49 -2.77
C THR A 376 -15.35 15.27 -4.27
N LEU A 377 -15.29 14.03 -4.75
CA LEU A 377 -15.62 13.69 -6.13
C LEU A 377 -17.10 14.00 -6.47
N LEU A 378 -18.03 13.68 -5.58
CA LEU A 378 -19.46 13.87 -5.85
C LEU A 378 -19.87 15.34 -5.82
N LYS A 379 -19.36 16.12 -4.86
CA LYS A 379 -19.80 17.49 -4.60
C LYS A 379 -18.91 18.55 -5.24
N GLY A 380 -17.68 18.19 -5.64
CA GLY A 380 -16.71 19.14 -6.19
C GLY A 380 -16.22 20.15 -5.16
N ALA A 381 -16.13 19.74 -3.89
CA ALA A 381 -15.63 20.54 -2.78
C ALA A 381 -15.13 19.61 -1.67
N VAL A 382 -14.06 20.01 -0.98
CA VAL A 382 -13.53 19.23 0.15
C VAL A 382 -14.35 19.54 1.40
N VAL A 383 -14.98 18.51 1.97
CA VAL A 383 -15.75 18.64 3.21
C VAL A 383 -14.78 18.63 4.38
N THR A 384 -14.72 19.73 5.14
CA THR A 384 -13.92 19.79 6.37
C THR A 384 -14.59 18.96 7.47
N THR A 385 -13.97 17.87 7.90
CA THR A 385 -14.39 17.10 9.08
C THR A 385 -13.71 17.64 10.35
N GLU A 386 -14.44 17.68 11.47
CA GLU A 386 -14.11 18.38 12.73
C GLU A 386 -12.91 17.86 13.55
N SER A 387 -11.93 17.13 12.98
CA SER A 387 -10.79 16.65 13.78
C SER A 387 -9.46 16.65 13.02
N PRO A 388 -8.36 17.10 13.66
CA PRO A 388 -7.01 16.96 13.12
C PRO A 388 -6.55 15.51 13.26
N LYS A 389 -6.94 14.64 12.33
CA LYS A 389 -6.30 13.32 12.18
C LYS A 389 -5.03 13.50 11.33
N LEU A 390 -3.96 12.77 11.64
CA LEU A 390 -2.71 12.78 10.87
C LEU A 390 -2.89 12.23 9.44
N GLY A 391 -4.02 11.56 9.19
CA GLY A 391 -4.34 10.87 7.95
C GLY A 391 -3.69 9.48 7.91
N PRO A 392 -4.29 8.50 7.23
CA PRO A 392 -3.79 7.12 7.20
C PRO A 392 -2.49 6.96 6.42
N SER A 393 -2.02 8.00 5.74
CA SER A 393 -0.79 7.99 4.96
C SER A 393 -0.14 9.38 4.93
N PRO A 394 1.21 9.46 4.87
CA PRO A 394 1.92 10.72 4.85
C PRO A 394 1.43 11.66 3.74
N GLY A 395 0.95 12.83 4.14
CA GLY A 395 0.56 13.90 3.22
C GLY A 395 -0.90 13.91 2.78
N TYR A 396 -1.71 12.88 3.09
CA TYR A 396 -3.12 12.82 2.68
C TYR A 396 -3.96 14.01 3.17
N VAL A 397 -3.75 14.44 4.42
CA VAL A 397 -4.43 15.61 4.99
C VAL A 397 -4.05 16.89 4.27
N ARG A 398 -2.74 17.08 4.02
CA ARG A 398 -2.23 18.25 3.29
C ARG A 398 -2.66 18.24 1.82
N LEU A 399 -2.80 17.07 1.22
CA LEU A 399 -3.34 16.92 -0.13
C LEU A 399 -4.79 17.40 -0.19
N LEU A 400 -5.66 16.93 0.72
CA LEU A 400 -7.05 17.39 0.81
C LEU A 400 -7.13 18.90 1.05
N GLN A 401 -6.25 19.46 1.88
CA GLN A 401 -6.19 20.90 2.10
C GLN A 401 -5.72 21.67 0.85
N ALA A 402 -4.70 21.18 0.13
CA ALA A 402 -4.26 21.78 -1.13
C ALA A 402 -5.37 21.76 -2.19
N MET A 403 -6.10 20.65 -2.28
CA MET A 403 -7.29 20.53 -3.15
C MET A 403 -8.36 21.54 -2.76
N LYS A 404 -8.62 21.72 -1.47
CA LYS A 404 -9.57 22.74 -0.97
C LYS A 404 -9.19 24.15 -1.45
N VAL A 405 -7.92 24.54 -1.26
CA VAL A 405 -7.40 25.83 -1.72
C VAL A 405 -7.53 25.99 -3.24
N GLN A 406 -7.32 24.92 -4.02
CA GLN A 406 -7.52 24.93 -5.46
C GLN A 406 -9.00 25.10 -5.85
N PHE A 407 -9.92 24.38 -5.18
CA PHE A 407 -11.37 24.48 -5.41
C PHE A 407 -11.89 25.90 -5.12
N GLU A 408 -11.36 26.55 -4.09
CA GLU A 408 -11.68 27.93 -3.72
C GLU A 408 -11.07 28.99 -4.68
N GLY A 409 -10.30 28.55 -5.69
CA GLY A 409 -9.71 29.43 -6.70
C GLY A 409 -8.36 30.04 -6.30
N GLY A 410 -7.80 29.67 -5.15
CA GLY A 410 -6.49 30.14 -4.68
C GLY A 410 -5.29 29.58 -5.45
N GLY A 411 -5.50 28.59 -6.32
CA GLY A 411 -4.50 28.00 -7.20
C GLY A 411 -3.57 26.98 -6.54
N ALA A 412 -3.31 27.05 -5.23
CA ALA A 412 -2.60 26.02 -4.44
C ALA A 412 -1.21 25.58 -4.92
N VAL A 413 -0.55 26.34 -5.81
CA VAL A 413 0.76 25.99 -6.38
C VAL A 413 1.83 25.77 -5.31
N GLU A 414 1.86 26.62 -4.29
CA GLU A 414 2.80 26.51 -3.17
C GLU A 414 2.58 25.22 -2.37
N GLU A 415 1.32 24.94 -2.02
CA GLU A 415 0.94 23.76 -1.23
C GLU A 415 1.32 22.46 -1.95
N TYR A 416 0.99 22.35 -3.24
CA TYR A 416 1.35 21.17 -4.03
C TYR A 416 2.86 21.02 -4.22
N THR A 417 3.58 22.13 -4.38
CA THR A 417 5.05 22.10 -4.50
C THR A 417 5.70 21.63 -3.21
N ARG A 418 5.27 22.18 -2.05
CA ARG A 418 5.75 21.75 -0.71
C ARG A 418 5.46 20.26 -0.48
N LEU A 419 4.28 19.79 -0.88
CA LEU A 419 3.88 18.40 -0.72
C LEU A 419 4.70 17.44 -1.61
N ALA A 420 4.98 17.84 -2.85
CA ALA A 420 5.79 17.07 -3.80
C ALA A 420 7.27 16.98 -3.38
N GLN A 421 7.80 18.03 -2.75
CA GLN A 421 9.19 18.10 -2.30
C GLN A 421 9.46 17.35 -0.97
N SER A 422 8.42 17.03 -0.20
CA SER A 422 8.59 16.35 1.09
C SER A 422 9.17 14.94 0.92
N GLY A 423 10.19 14.60 1.72
CA GLY A 423 10.82 13.27 1.67
C GLY A 423 9.92 12.13 2.16
N GLY A 424 8.90 12.44 2.96
CA GLY A 424 8.03 11.43 3.59
C GLY A 424 6.78 11.06 2.78
N THR A 425 6.45 11.77 1.71
CA THR A 425 5.24 11.53 0.90
C THR A 425 5.47 10.45 -0.15
N SER A 426 4.44 9.65 -0.42
CA SER A 426 4.50 8.61 -1.47
C SER A 426 4.63 9.22 -2.86
N SER A 427 5.24 8.48 -3.78
CA SER A 427 5.39 8.89 -5.19
C SER A 427 4.05 9.24 -5.84
N GLU A 428 3.00 8.47 -5.55
CA GLU A 428 1.64 8.73 -6.04
C GLU A 428 1.11 10.09 -5.58
N VAL A 429 1.20 10.43 -4.28
CA VAL A 429 0.75 11.74 -3.76
C VAL A 429 1.56 12.89 -4.36
N LYS A 430 2.87 12.69 -4.55
CA LYS A 430 3.73 13.66 -5.24
C LYS A 430 3.23 13.89 -6.66
N MET A 431 2.90 12.85 -7.40
CA MET A 431 2.39 12.98 -8.76
C MET A 431 1.00 13.63 -8.83
N ILE A 432 0.06 13.30 -7.93
CA ILE A 432 -1.24 14.02 -7.86
C ILE A 432 -0.99 15.52 -7.66
N SER A 433 -0.05 15.86 -6.78
CA SER A 433 0.30 17.26 -6.49
C SER A 433 0.92 17.95 -7.71
N LEU A 434 1.84 17.28 -8.42
CA LEU A 434 2.50 17.83 -9.60
C LEU A 434 1.54 18.00 -10.78
N LEU A 435 0.64 17.04 -11.04
CA LEU A 435 -0.36 17.15 -12.12
C LEU A 435 -1.35 18.29 -11.86
N ASN A 436 -1.80 18.47 -10.61
CA ASN A 436 -2.64 19.62 -10.24
C ASN A 436 -1.87 20.93 -10.35
N CYS A 437 -0.60 20.97 -9.92
CA CYS A 437 0.27 22.13 -10.08
C CYS A 437 0.43 22.49 -11.57
N TYR A 438 0.75 21.52 -12.43
CA TYR A 438 0.87 21.72 -13.87
C TYR A 438 -0.43 22.24 -14.46
N THR A 439 -1.57 21.66 -14.10
CA THR A 439 -2.89 22.09 -14.56
C THR A 439 -3.15 23.56 -14.23
N VAL A 440 -2.84 24.01 -13.01
CA VAL A 440 -3.01 25.41 -12.61
C VAL A 440 -2.04 26.34 -13.34
N GLN A 441 -0.78 25.94 -13.51
CA GLN A 441 0.21 26.75 -14.21
C GLN A 441 -0.10 26.88 -15.70
N ALA A 442 -0.46 25.78 -16.39
CA ALA A 442 -0.88 25.80 -17.78
C ALA A 442 -2.14 26.65 -17.99
N ALA A 443 -3.12 26.56 -17.07
CA ALA A 443 -4.30 27.42 -17.09
C ALA A 443 -3.95 28.91 -16.91
N ARG A 444 -2.90 29.23 -16.13
CA ARG A 444 -2.39 30.61 -15.99
C ARG A 444 -1.67 31.08 -17.26
N VAL A 445 -0.85 30.25 -17.89
CA VAL A 445 -0.23 30.56 -19.20
C VAL A 445 -1.32 30.93 -20.23
N SER A 446 -2.42 30.18 -20.27
CA SER A 446 -3.51 30.46 -21.20
C SER A 446 -4.29 31.75 -20.91
N ARG A 447 -4.39 32.23 -19.67
CA ARG A 447 -5.29 33.35 -19.31
C ARG A 447 -4.59 34.63 -18.86
N CYS A 448 -3.31 34.57 -18.56
CA CYS A 448 -2.53 35.71 -18.11
C CYS A 448 -2.01 36.54 -19.30
N SER A 449 -1.76 37.82 -19.05
CA SER A 449 -1.07 38.69 -20.00
C SER A 449 0.40 38.29 -20.18
N GLY A 450 1.01 38.73 -21.29
CA GLY A 450 2.39 38.40 -21.66
C GLY A 450 3.43 38.70 -20.58
N ASP A 451 3.20 39.72 -19.74
CA ASP A 451 4.13 40.16 -18.68
C ASP A 451 4.52 39.05 -17.69
N LYS A 452 3.59 38.13 -17.39
CA LYS A 452 3.83 37.02 -16.44
C LYS A 452 4.10 35.69 -17.15
N GLN A 453 4.03 35.67 -18.48
CA GLN A 453 4.04 34.43 -19.26
C GLN A 453 5.39 33.72 -19.21
N GLY A 454 6.50 34.47 -19.26
CA GLY A 454 7.85 33.90 -19.20
C GLY A 454 8.10 33.04 -17.95
N GLU A 455 7.73 33.56 -16.76
CA GLU A 455 7.87 32.82 -15.49
C GLU A 455 6.96 31.59 -15.47
N LEU A 456 5.71 31.72 -15.92
CA LEU A 456 4.73 30.64 -15.88
C LEU A 456 5.10 29.49 -16.83
N VAL A 457 5.64 29.80 -18.01
CA VAL A 457 6.13 28.80 -18.98
C VAL A 457 7.30 28.01 -18.38
N GLU A 458 8.25 28.70 -17.75
CA GLU A 458 9.39 28.04 -17.10
C GLU A 458 8.94 27.10 -15.96
N GLN A 459 7.97 27.52 -15.15
CA GLN A 459 7.40 26.65 -14.12
C GLN A 459 6.65 25.44 -14.71
N CYS A 460 5.92 25.60 -15.81
CA CYS A 460 5.27 24.47 -16.48
C CYS A 460 6.29 23.41 -16.92
N ASN A 461 7.38 23.84 -17.55
CA ASN A 461 8.45 22.94 -18.01
C ASN A 461 9.08 22.18 -16.84
N LYS A 462 9.41 22.90 -15.77
CA LYS A 462 10.00 22.31 -14.56
C LYS A 462 9.09 21.27 -13.92
N VAL A 463 7.80 21.58 -13.77
CA VAL A 463 6.83 20.65 -13.15
C VAL A 463 6.61 19.43 -14.07
N TRP A 464 6.51 19.63 -15.38
CA TRP A 464 6.32 18.52 -16.33
C TRP A 464 7.46 17.51 -16.30
N LEU A 465 8.72 17.97 -16.27
CA LEU A 465 9.88 17.07 -16.15
C LEU A 465 9.88 16.25 -14.85
N GLN A 466 9.34 16.80 -13.76
CA GLN A 466 9.19 16.05 -12.50
C GLN A 466 8.08 14.99 -12.59
N VAL A 467 7.00 15.27 -13.33
CA VAL A 467 5.93 14.31 -13.63
C VAL A 467 6.50 13.14 -14.43
N GLU A 468 7.18 13.41 -15.55
CA GLU A 468 7.79 12.39 -16.43
C GLU A 468 8.74 11.48 -15.64
N LYS A 469 9.63 12.07 -14.84
CA LYS A 469 10.58 11.32 -14.03
C LYS A 469 9.92 10.38 -13.03
N LEU A 470 8.95 10.88 -12.25
CA LEU A 470 8.28 10.05 -11.23
C LEU A 470 7.37 8.99 -11.86
N LEU A 471 6.73 9.29 -12.99
CA LEU A 471 5.93 8.34 -13.74
C LEU A 471 6.78 7.16 -14.21
N GLN A 472 7.93 7.44 -14.83
CA GLN A 472 8.82 6.43 -15.38
C GLN A 472 9.43 5.49 -14.31
N GLU A 473 9.64 5.98 -13.09
CA GLU A 473 10.21 5.20 -12.00
C GLU A 473 9.16 4.40 -11.20
N THR A 474 7.86 4.61 -11.46
CA THR A 474 6.74 3.99 -10.72
C THR A 474 5.88 3.09 -11.60
N ASP A 475 5.06 2.24 -11.00
CA ASP A 475 4.10 1.40 -11.72
C ASP A 475 2.89 2.18 -12.27
N LEU A 476 2.77 3.48 -11.94
CA LEU A 476 1.73 4.38 -12.46
C LEU A 476 1.82 4.54 -13.99
N GLN A 477 3.00 4.33 -14.60
CA GLN A 477 3.17 4.31 -16.06
C GLN A 477 2.37 3.20 -16.76
N PHE A 478 1.93 2.18 -16.01
CA PHE A 478 1.10 1.09 -16.54
C PHE A 478 -0.38 1.23 -16.15
N ASN A 479 -0.74 2.30 -15.42
CA ASN A 479 -2.12 2.60 -15.11
C ASN A 479 -2.74 3.48 -16.22
N PRO A 480 -3.78 3.00 -16.93
CA PRO A 480 -4.35 3.71 -18.07
C PRO A 480 -5.03 5.03 -17.68
N ILE A 481 -5.54 5.19 -16.44
CA ILE A 481 -6.09 6.46 -15.97
C ILE A 481 -5.00 7.53 -15.88
N TRP A 482 -3.82 7.15 -15.39
CA TRP A 482 -2.67 8.06 -15.25
C TRP A 482 -2.10 8.44 -16.61
N GLU A 483 -1.78 7.45 -17.47
CA GLU A 483 -1.27 7.67 -18.83
C GLU A 483 -2.23 8.52 -19.69
N CYS A 484 -3.53 8.26 -19.58
CA CYS A 484 -4.55 9.05 -20.27
C CYS A 484 -4.60 10.49 -19.75
N THR A 485 -4.52 10.68 -18.43
CA THR A 485 -4.50 12.02 -17.82
C THR A 485 -3.28 12.83 -18.28
N VAL A 486 -2.10 12.20 -18.33
CA VAL A 486 -0.87 12.81 -18.87
C VAL A 486 -1.08 13.22 -20.33
N THR A 487 -1.64 12.33 -21.15
CA THR A 487 -1.94 12.61 -22.56
C THR A 487 -2.89 13.80 -22.74
N ILE A 488 -3.99 13.85 -21.96
CA ILE A 488 -4.97 14.94 -22.01
C ILE A 488 -4.36 16.27 -21.61
N LEU A 489 -3.61 16.30 -20.49
CA LEU A 489 -3.02 17.54 -19.99
C LEU A 489 -1.96 18.09 -20.94
N TRP A 490 -1.16 17.22 -21.57
CA TRP A 490 -0.20 17.63 -22.58
C TRP A 490 -0.89 18.23 -23.81
N LEU A 491 -1.92 17.56 -24.35
CA LEU A 491 -2.63 18.07 -25.52
C LEU A 491 -3.39 19.38 -25.23
N PHE A 492 -4.00 19.52 -24.05
CA PHE A 492 -4.65 20.77 -23.65
C PHE A 492 -3.70 21.95 -23.52
N SER A 493 -2.44 21.73 -23.14
CA SER A 493 -1.46 22.81 -22.99
C SER A 493 -0.68 23.14 -24.27
N HIS A 494 -0.71 22.27 -25.29
CA HIS A 494 0.11 22.43 -26.52
C HIS A 494 -0.70 22.62 -27.82
N PHE A 495 -2.03 22.62 -27.75
CA PHE A 495 -2.89 22.83 -28.92
C PHE A 495 -3.96 23.91 -28.70
N GLU A 496 -4.21 24.70 -29.73
CA GLU A 496 -5.45 25.46 -29.86
C GLU A 496 -6.60 24.50 -30.26
N PRO A 497 -7.85 24.78 -29.87
CA PRO A 497 -8.33 25.92 -29.07
C PRO A 497 -8.37 25.62 -27.56
N PHE A 498 -7.55 24.69 -27.06
CA PHE A 498 -7.59 24.25 -25.65
C PHE A 498 -6.80 25.17 -24.71
N SER A 499 -5.73 25.75 -25.22
CA SER A 499 -5.01 26.88 -24.62
C SER A 499 -4.96 28.04 -25.60
N TRP A 500 -5.16 29.26 -25.10
CA TRP A 500 -4.96 30.49 -25.89
C TRP A 500 -3.48 30.76 -26.21
N ASN A 501 -2.59 30.25 -25.37
CA ASN A 501 -1.13 30.37 -25.53
C ASN A 501 -0.54 28.96 -25.43
N PRO A 502 -0.62 28.14 -26.49
CA PRO A 502 -0.07 26.78 -26.46
C PRO A 502 1.44 26.81 -26.23
N LEU A 503 1.94 25.90 -25.40
CA LEU A 503 3.37 25.72 -25.17
C LEU A 503 4.05 25.21 -26.46
N PRO A 504 5.28 25.66 -26.77
CA PRO A 504 6.01 25.19 -27.94
C PRO A 504 6.29 23.68 -27.87
N CYS A 505 6.07 22.97 -28.97
CA CYS A 505 6.43 21.56 -29.13
C CYS A 505 6.84 21.23 -30.56
N SER A 506 7.57 20.12 -30.72
CA SER A 506 7.94 19.59 -32.03
C SER A 506 6.79 18.81 -32.66
N ASP A 507 6.80 18.69 -34.00
CA ASP A 507 5.81 17.89 -34.72
C ASP A 507 5.86 16.40 -34.35
N LYS A 508 7.04 15.90 -33.96
CA LYS A 508 7.21 14.54 -33.44
C LYS A 508 6.43 14.33 -32.14
N GLN A 509 6.54 15.26 -31.19
CA GLN A 509 5.80 15.18 -29.93
C GLN A 509 4.30 15.30 -30.16
N ARG A 510 3.88 16.19 -31.06
CA ARG A 510 2.48 16.30 -31.48
C ARG A 510 1.93 14.97 -32.01
N ALA A 511 2.64 14.33 -32.94
CA ALA A 511 2.26 13.05 -33.49
C ALA A 511 2.18 11.94 -32.41
N GLU A 512 3.13 11.91 -31.47
CA GLU A 512 3.15 10.94 -30.38
C GLU A 512 1.90 11.03 -29.49
N TYR A 513 1.60 12.22 -28.97
CA TYR A 513 0.48 12.41 -28.05
C TYR A 513 -0.88 12.29 -28.74
N VAL A 514 -1.00 12.72 -30.00
CA VAL A 514 -2.22 12.50 -30.80
C VAL A 514 -2.44 11.01 -31.09
N SER A 515 -1.36 10.24 -31.31
CA SER A 515 -1.46 8.77 -31.45
C SER A 515 -1.95 8.11 -30.16
N LYS A 516 -1.38 8.49 -29.00
CA LYS A 516 -1.83 8.00 -27.68
C LYS A 516 -3.30 8.35 -27.43
N LEU A 517 -3.72 9.57 -27.75
CA LEU A 517 -5.13 9.97 -27.64
C LEU A 517 -6.02 9.08 -28.50
N ARG A 518 -5.62 8.73 -29.72
CA ARG A 518 -6.40 7.87 -30.62
C ARG A 518 -6.66 6.49 -30.00
N GLU A 519 -5.66 5.89 -29.35
CA GLU A 519 -5.81 4.59 -28.66
C GLU A 519 -6.81 4.67 -27.50
N PHE A 520 -6.67 5.68 -26.63
CA PHE A 520 -7.59 5.90 -25.52
C PHE A 520 -9.00 6.27 -25.99
N TYR A 521 -9.12 7.16 -26.96
CA TYR A 521 -10.40 7.63 -27.46
C TYR A 521 -11.17 6.53 -28.17
N SER A 522 -10.53 5.79 -29.09
CA SER A 522 -11.19 4.68 -29.81
C SER A 522 -11.70 3.58 -28.87
N SER A 523 -10.99 3.34 -27.77
CA SER A 523 -11.37 2.32 -26.76
C SER A 523 -12.42 2.81 -25.76
N ASN A 524 -12.66 4.12 -25.65
CA ASN A 524 -13.50 4.71 -24.59
C ASN A 524 -14.54 5.73 -25.09
N LYS A 525 -14.73 5.88 -26.41
CA LYS A 525 -15.76 6.76 -26.95
C LYS A 525 -17.16 6.25 -26.60
N PHE A 526 -18.14 7.15 -26.51
CA PHE A 526 -19.50 6.80 -26.07
C PHE A 526 -20.25 5.83 -27.00
N VAL A 527 -19.84 5.75 -28.27
CA VAL A 527 -20.40 4.81 -29.24
C VAL A 527 -19.58 3.54 -29.16
N ALA A 528 -20.13 2.51 -28.52
CA ALA A 528 -19.55 1.17 -28.53
C ALA A 528 -19.54 0.66 -29.96
N GLY A 529 -18.38 0.73 -30.63
CA GLY A 529 -18.05 -0.28 -31.64
C GLY A 529 -18.11 -1.66 -30.99
N GLU A 530 -18.32 -2.71 -31.78
CA GLU A 530 -18.30 -4.11 -31.33
C GLU A 530 -17.28 -4.30 -30.21
N ALA A 531 -17.70 -4.93 -29.10
CA ALA A 531 -16.89 -5.07 -27.89
C ALA A 531 -15.53 -5.71 -28.23
N VAL A 532 -14.56 -4.86 -28.57
CA VAL A 532 -13.18 -5.28 -28.80
C VAL A 532 -12.71 -5.83 -27.46
N ALA A 533 -12.14 -7.03 -27.51
CA ALA A 533 -11.63 -7.76 -26.35
C ALA A 533 -10.89 -6.85 -25.36
N ASP A 534 -10.97 -7.18 -24.08
CA ASP A 534 -10.50 -6.39 -22.94
C ASP A 534 -9.11 -5.77 -23.20
N ASN A 535 -9.09 -4.53 -23.66
CA ASN A 535 -7.89 -3.82 -24.10
C ASN A 535 -7.33 -3.00 -22.93
N ARG A 536 -6.00 -2.98 -22.79
CA ARG A 536 -5.27 -2.25 -21.74
C ARG A 536 -5.60 -0.75 -21.66
N PHE A 537 -6.14 -0.17 -22.73
CA PHE A 537 -6.51 1.25 -22.81
C PHE A 537 -7.90 1.56 -22.26
N LYS A 538 -8.67 0.56 -21.83
CA LYS A 538 -10.00 0.75 -21.27
C LYS A 538 -9.91 1.44 -19.90
N LEU A 539 -10.68 2.49 -19.73
CA LEU A 539 -10.71 3.31 -18.53
C LEU A 539 -11.88 2.89 -17.63
N LYS A 540 -11.67 2.92 -16.31
CA LYS A 540 -12.80 2.95 -15.37
C LYS A 540 -13.66 4.17 -15.65
N LYS A 541 -14.94 4.10 -15.25
CA LYS A 541 -15.94 5.13 -15.52
C LYS A 541 -15.75 6.38 -14.63
N ALA A 542 -14.57 6.98 -14.65
CA ALA A 542 -14.24 8.24 -14.02
C ALA A 542 -14.87 9.39 -14.83
N LEU A 543 -15.85 10.09 -14.25
CA LEU A 543 -16.69 11.03 -15.00
C LEU A 543 -15.89 12.14 -15.69
N LEU A 544 -15.06 12.88 -14.93
CA LEU A 544 -14.26 13.98 -15.47
C LEU A 544 -13.34 13.48 -16.59
N LEU A 545 -12.64 12.35 -16.38
CA LEU A 545 -11.74 11.79 -17.38
C LEU A 545 -12.49 11.39 -18.66
N GLN A 546 -13.61 10.68 -18.54
CA GLN A 546 -14.41 10.27 -19.70
C GLN A 546 -14.93 11.47 -20.50
N ILE A 547 -15.36 12.53 -19.81
CA ILE A 547 -15.79 13.78 -20.44
C ILE A 547 -14.61 14.42 -21.20
N LEU A 548 -13.44 14.53 -20.57
CA LEU A 548 -12.27 15.16 -21.19
C LEU A 548 -11.73 14.36 -22.38
N VAL A 549 -11.66 13.03 -22.29
CA VAL A 549 -11.25 12.16 -23.40
C VAL A 549 -12.19 12.30 -24.59
N ASN A 550 -13.50 12.29 -24.35
CA ASN A 550 -14.49 12.41 -25.42
C ASN A 550 -14.56 13.82 -26.00
N TYR A 551 -14.40 14.87 -25.17
CA TYR A 551 -14.30 16.25 -25.63
C TYR A 551 -13.07 16.43 -26.54
N LEU A 552 -11.90 15.96 -26.09
CA LEU A 552 -10.64 16.12 -26.81
C LEU A 552 -10.61 15.26 -28.09
N GLY A 553 -10.96 13.98 -27.99
CA GLY A 553 -11.04 13.08 -29.15
C GLY A 553 -12.11 13.50 -30.16
N GLY A 554 -13.29 13.88 -29.70
CA GLY A 554 -14.36 14.40 -30.58
C GLY A 554 -14.01 15.72 -31.27
N ARG A 555 -13.09 16.52 -30.70
CA ARG A 555 -12.59 17.76 -31.31
C ARG A 555 -11.44 17.55 -32.29
N MET A 556 -10.59 16.54 -32.06
CA MET A 556 -9.35 16.36 -32.82
C MET A 556 -9.42 15.23 -33.86
N LEU A 557 -10.27 14.22 -33.64
CA LEU A 557 -10.23 12.96 -34.39
C LEU A 557 -11.52 12.68 -35.18
N GLU A 558 -12.64 13.25 -34.75
CA GLU A 558 -13.92 13.06 -35.42
C GLU A 558 -14.13 14.10 -36.52
N HIS A 559 -14.68 13.64 -37.64
CA HIS A 559 -14.88 14.46 -38.85
C HIS A 559 -16.35 14.48 -39.28
N ASP A 560 -17.13 13.46 -38.91
CA ASP A 560 -18.56 13.40 -39.19
C ASP A 560 -19.35 14.32 -38.24
N LEU A 561 -20.18 15.20 -38.80
CA LEU A 561 -20.93 16.19 -38.02
C LEU A 561 -22.01 15.53 -37.12
N GLY A 562 -22.55 14.38 -37.52
CA GLY A 562 -23.53 13.62 -36.74
C GLY A 562 -22.90 13.01 -35.49
N GLU A 563 -21.76 12.34 -35.64
CA GLU A 563 -20.96 11.79 -34.54
C GLU A 563 -20.51 12.90 -33.58
N ILE A 564 -19.95 14.00 -34.10
CA ILE A 564 -19.54 15.17 -33.29
C ILE A 564 -20.72 15.73 -32.49
N TYR A 565 -21.89 15.85 -33.10
CA TYR A 565 -23.11 16.28 -32.41
C TYR A 565 -23.47 15.31 -31.27
N ALA A 566 -23.49 14.00 -31.53
CA ALA A 566 -23.87 12.99 -30.53
C ALA A 566 -22.91 12.99 -29.33
N ILE A 567 -21.60 13.06 -29.59
CA ILE A 567 -20.56 13.10 -28.56
C ILE A 567 -20.68 14.39 -27.72
N SER A 568 -20.80 15.54 -28.38
CA SER A 568 -20.89 16.83 -27.67
C SER A 568 -22.15 16.95 -26.82
N ALA A 569 -23.29 16.44 -27.31
CA ALA A 569 -24.54 16.36 -26.54
C ALA A 569 -24.35 15.49 -25.28
N LYS A 570 -23.70 14.33 -25.43
CA LYS A 570 -23.47 13.40 -24.32
C LYS A 570 -22.51 13.98 -23.28
N CYS A 571 -21.40 14.57 -23.71
CA CYS A 571 -20.48 15.28 -22.83
C CYS A 571 -21.20 16.37 -22.01
N PHE A 572 -22.05 17.17 -22.67
CA PHE A 572 -22.76 18.28 -22.02
C PHE A 572 -23.75 17.80 -20.94
N ASP A 573 -24.48 16.71 -21.22
CA ASP A 573 -25.38 16.08 -20.24
C ASP A 573 -24.61 15.44 -19.08
N MET A 574 -23.49 14.76 -19.35
CA MET A 574 -22.71 14.05 -18.33
C MET A 574 -22.15 14.96 -17.23
N CYS A 575 -21.85 16.23 -17.52
CA CYS A 575 -21.33 17.17 -16.52
C CYS A 575 -22.25 17.39 -15.31
N ARG A 576 -23.54 17.05 -15.38
CA ARG A 576 -24.47 17.23 -14.24
C ARG A 576 -24.35 16.14 -13.16
N GLN A 577 -23.62 15.07 -13.42
CA GLN A 577 -23.53 13.90 -12.53
C GLN A 577 -22.63 14.12 -11.30
N GLN A 578 -21.75 15.14 -11.34
CA GLN A 578 -20.90 15.55 -10.22
C GLN A 578 -20.92 17.08 -10.04
N GLY A 579 -20.75 17.54 -8.80
CA GLY A 579 -20.58 18.95 -8.46
C GLY A 579 -19.23 19.52 -8.88
N GLY A 580 -19.07 20.85 -8.82
CA GLY A 580 -17.83 21.53 -9.25
C GLY A 580 -17.58 21.57 -10.77
N MET A 581 -18.39 20.87 -11.57
CA MET A 581 -18.19 20.70 -13.02
C MET A 581 -18.73 21.85 -13.90
N ARG A 582 -19.32 22.89 -13.32
CA ARG A 582 -20.03 23.96 -14.08
C ARG A 582 -19.14 24.66 -15.12
N LYS A 583 -17.88 24.97 -14.79
CA LYS A 583 -16.94 25.63 -15.71
C LYS A 583 -16.55 24.72 -16.88
N VAL A 584 -16.39 23.41 -16.63
CA VAL A 584 -16.18 22.41 -17.70
C VAL A 584 -17.43 22.29 -18.56
N GLN A 585 -18.61 22.19 -17.94
CA GLN A 585 -19.89 22.11 -18.64
C GLN A 585 -20.12 23.32 -19.56
N TYR A 586 -19.75 24.52 -19.11
CA TYR A 586 -19.85 25.74 -19.90
C TYR A 586 -19.01 25.66 -21.19
N VAL A 587 -17.73 25.28 -21.09
CA VAL A 587 -16.84 25.13 -22.26
C VAL A 587 -17.38 24.08 -23.23
N ILE A 588 -17.87 22.94 -22.71
CA ILE A 588 -18.46 21.88 -23.54
C ILE A 588 -19.77 22.36 -24.19
N GLY A 589 -20.58 23.15 -23.48
CA GLY A 589 -21.81 23.71 -24.02
C GLY A 589 -21.55 24.69 -25.16
N ILE A 590 -20.47 25.47 -25.12
CA ILE A 590 -20.06 26.31 -26.25
C ILE A 590 -19.73 25.44 -27.47
N TRP A 591 -18.95 24.37 -27.28
CA TRP A 591 -18.66 23.42 -28.37
C TRP A 591 -19.93 22.79 -28.93
N HIS A 592 -20.83 22.32 -28.06
CA HIS A 592 -22.10 21.75 -28.49
C HIS A 592 -22.99 22.76 -29.24
N LEU A 593 -23.03 24.01 -28.80
CA LEU A 593 -23.75 25.10 -29.47
C LEU A 593 -23.23 25.34 -30.89
N MET A 594 -21.92 25.32 -31.09
CA MET A 594 -21.33 25.44 -32.42
C MET A 594 -21.76 24.28 -33.31
N ASN A 595 -21.72 23.05 -32.80
CA ASN A 595 -22.14 21.87 -33.55
C ASN A 595 -23.63 21.90 -33.90
N CYS A 596 -24.49 22.36 -32.99
CA CYS A 596 -25.92 22.54 -33.25
C CYS A 596 -26.18 23.60 -34.34
N THR A 597 -25.44 24.72 -34.30
CA THR A 597 -25.54 25.80 -35.28
C THR A 597 -25.09 25.35 -36.66
N VAL A 598 -23.93 24.68 -36.77
CA VAL A 598 -23.40 24.15 -38.03
C VAL A 598 -24.33 23.08 -38.62
N ALA A 599 -24.89 22.21 -37.78
CA ALA A 599 -25.87 21.21 -38.19
C ALA A 599 -27.30 21.77 -38.41
N MET A 600 -27.50 23.09 -38.30
CA MET A 600 -28.78 23.78 -38.46
C MET A 600 -29.93 23.24 -37.57
N ARG A 601 -29.62 22.75 -36.37
CA ARG A 601 -30.61 22.19 -35.43
C ARG A 601 -31.19 23.29 -34.54
N GLY A 602 -32.08 24.11 -35.09
CA GLY A 602 -32.60 25.34 -34.45
C GLY A 602 -33.18 25.14 -33.03
N LYS A 603 -33.88 24.02 -32.79
CA LYS A 603 -34.41 23.67 -31.45
C LYS A 603 -33.28 23.45 -30.43
N ASP A 604 -32.22 22.74 -30.83
CA ASP A 604 -31.12 22.40 -29.94
C ASP A 604 -30.24 23.62 -29.65
N VAL A 605 -30.11 24.54 -30.61
CA VAL A 605 -29.47 25.85 -30.42
C VAL A 605 -30.19 26.65 -29.32
N ALA A 606 -31.52 26.76 -29.41
CA ALA A 606 -32.31 27.50 -28.42
C ALA A 606 -32.18 26.90 -27.00
N LEU A 607 -32.28 25.57 -26.88
CA LEU A 607 -32.13 24.86 -25.61
C LEU A 607 -30.71 25.00 -25.03
N THR A 608 -29.69 24.91 -25.88
CA THR A 608 -28.29 25.04 -25.45
C THR A 608 -27.97 26.45 -24.97
N ASN A 609 -28.47 27.49 -25.67
CA ASN A 609 -28.33 28.88 -25.25
C ASN A 609 -28.97 29.12 -23.87
N ALA A 610 -30.23 28.70 -23.68
CA ALA A 610 -30.90 28.83 -22.39
C ALA A 610 -30.13 28.10 -21.26
N LYS A 611 -29.52 26.94 -21.57
CA LYS A 611 -28.72 26.19 -20.60
C LYS A 611 -27.39 26.90 -20.28
N LEU A 612 -26.72 27.47 -21.27
CA LEU A 612 -25.50 28.25 -21.08
C LEU A 612 -25.76 29.53 -20.29
N GLU A 613 -26.86 30.25 -20.56
CA GLU A 613 -27.28 31.42 -19.79
C GLU A 613 -27.49 31.07 -18.30
N ALA A 614 -28.16 29.95 -18.03
CA ALA A 614 -28.33 29.45 -16.67
C ALA A 614 -26.99 29.08 -16.01
N LEU A 615 -26.05 28.51 -16.77
CA LEU A 615 -24.71 28.18 -16.26
C LEU A 615 -23.91 29.45 -15.95
N VAL A 616 -23.93 30.47 -16.80
CA VAL A 616 -23.28 31.76 -16.55
C VAL A 616 -23.81 32.37 -15.24
N LYS A 617 -25.13 32.42 -15.07
CA LYS A 617 -25.77 32.92 -13.84
C LYS A 617 -25.29 32.17 -12.58
N GLN A 618 -25.05 30.86 -12.67
CA GLN A 618 -24.55 30.04 -11.56
C GLN A 618 -23.04 30.11 -11.34
N ILE A 619 -22.27 30.48 -12.36
CA ILE A 619 -20.81 30.64 -12.27
C ILE A 619 -20.47 32.03 -11.72
N THR A 620 -21.26 33.05 -12.07
CA THR A 620 -21.08 34.44 -11.62
C THR A 620 -21.87 34.77 -10.36
N SER A 621 -22.70 33.85 -9.84
CA SER A 621 -23.39 34.04 -8.57
C SER A 621 -22.34 34.27 -7.47
N VAL A 622 -22.40 35.44 -6.83
CA VAL A 622 -21.53 35.83 -5.72
C VAL A 622 -21.59 34.73 -4.66
N GLN A 623 -20.43 34.17 -4.29
CA GLN A 623 -20.28 33.42 -3.05
C GLN A 623 -20.55 34.41 -1.91
N GLN A 624 -21.78 34.42 -1.39
CA GLN A 624 -22.08 35.00 -0.09
C GLN A 624 -21.56 34.11 1.02
#